data_AF-A0A8E2ARZ4-F1
#
_entry.id   AF-A0A8E2ARZ4-F1
#
_cell.length_a   1.000
_cell.length_b   1.000
_cell.length_c   1.000
_cell.angle_alpha   90.00
_cell.angle_beta   90.00
_cell.angle_gamma   90.00
#
_symmetry.space_group_name_H-M   'P 1'
#
loop_
_entity.id
_entity.type
_entity.pdbx_description
1 polymer ?
#
loop_
_entity_poly.entity_id
_entity_poly.type
_entity_poly.pdbx_seq_one_letter_code
_entity_poly.pdbx_strand_id
1 'polypeptide(L)'
;MAAEPAGKPEDNTTSIRRSLQTLLTKISHGSAPFITTFLLIHLSAPILANIGGSSLASQVMILGREYYQTSFGEKYLVLAPLVVHPCSSILKRLLAPKPARRLSSILSLTAYAAVLIVPLHFLIHRVYPADPLPPVDAVGPAELDYEFVKAALNKWPWRSWLAYIALTTCVAWHAAEGMSIIWNTWLKGTTGNWKSGAKRRAVAAVLTITPVLTGIFVMAREPPMVFASTAARYHAAMRKLFYYRL
;
A
#
# COMPACT_ATOMS: atom_id res chain seq x y z
N MET A 1 -51.63 8.86 39.78
CA MET A 1 -50.22 8.40 39.74
C MET A 1 -50.13 7.30 38.69
N ALA A 2 -49.71 7.64 37.47
CA ALA A 2 -49.46 6.66 36.42
C ALA A 2 -48.06 6.07 36.64
N ALA A 3 -47.97 4.76 36.74
CA ALA A 3 -46.70 4.05 36.91
C ALA A 3 -45.81 4.27 35.68
N GLU A 4 -44.58 4.71 35.92
CA GLU A 4 -43.55 4.89 34.91
C GLU A 4 -43.21 3.51 34.29
N PRO A 5 -43.27 3.35 32.96
CA PRO A 5 -43.04 2.05 32.34
C PRO A 5 -41.57 1.64 32.56
N ALA A 6 -41.39 0.46 33.19
CA ALA A 6 -40.09 -0.15 33.41
C ALA A 6 -39.28 -0.19 32.10
N GLY A 7 -38.13 0.49 32.09
CA GLY A 7 -37.23 0.54 30.95
C GLY A 7 -36.85 -0.87 30.49
N LYS A 8 -36.94 -1.13 29.19
CA LYS A 8 -36.49 -2.40 28.61
C LYS A 8 -35.01 -2.62 28.96
N PRO A 9 -34.61 -3.83 29.40
CA PRO A 9 -33.22 -4.13 29.68
C PRO A 9 -32.38 -3.87 28.42
N GLU A 10 -31.33 -3.06 28.55
CA GLU A 10 -30.35 -2.89 27.48
C GLU A 10 -29.75 -4.25 27.14
N ASP A 11 -29.90 -4.66 25.87
CA ASP A 11 -29.34 -5.90 25.37
C ASP A 11 -27.81 -5.83 25.36
N ASN A 12 -27.17 -6.55 26.29
CA ASN A 12 -25.71 -6.65 26.44
C ASN A 12 -24.97 -6.92 25.11
N THR A 13 -25.61 -7.58 24.14
CA THR A 13 -24.99 -7.85 22.84
C THR A 13 -24.77 -6.58 22.01
N THR A 14 -25.64 -5.57 22.16
CA THR A 14 -25.51 -4.27 21.49
C THR A 14 -24.33 -3.47 22.02
N SER A 15 -24.08 -3.54 23.34
CA SER A 15 -22.96 -2.89 24.01
C SER A 15 -21.60 -3.47 23.59
N ILE A 16 -21.48 -4.80 23.53
CA ILE A 16 -20.25 -5.49 23.08
C ILE A 16 -19.96 -5.15 21.63
N ARG A 17 -20.96 -5.21 20.74
CA ARG A 17 -20.79 -4.90 19.31
C ARG A 17 -20.32 -3.45 19.12
N ARG A 18 -20.91 -2.49 19.84
CA ARG A 18 -20.50 -1.08 19.77
C ARG A 18 -19.05 -0.88 20.23
N SER A 19 -18.66 -1.55 21.30
CA SER A 19 -17.30 -1.52 21.84
C SER A 19 -16.29 -2.09 20.83
N LEU A 20 -16.60 -3.25 20.24
CA LEU A 20 -15.77 -3.87 19.21
C LEU A 20 -15.64 -2.99 17.95
N GLN A 21 -16.74 -2.42 17.47
CA GLN A 21 -16.72 -1.49 16.33
C GLN A 21 -15.82 -0.27 16.58
N THR A 22 -15.85 0.25 17.80
CA THR A 22 -15.01 1.37 18.22
C THR A 22 -13.54 0.96 18.27
N LEU A 23 -13.23 -0.20 18.87
CA LEU A 23 -11.87 -0.74 18.92
C LEU A 23 -11.29 -0.98 17.53
N LEU A 24 -12.04 -1.65 16.64
CA LEU A 24 -11.62 -1.93 15.27
C LEU A 24 -11.42 -0.65 14.46
N THR A 25 -12.22 0.39 14.70
CA THR A 25 -12.02 1.70 14.07
C THR A 25 -10.73 2.36 14.56
N LYS A 26 -10.43 2.31 15.86
CA LYS A 26 -9.17 2.81 16.43
C LYS A 26 -7.97 2.07 15.85
N ILE A 27 -8.03 0.75 15.73
CA ILE A 27 -6.96 -0.08 15.16
C ILE A 27 -6.74 0.25 13.67
N SER A 28 -7.82 0.29 12.88
CA SER A 28 -7.76 0.64 11.45
C SER A 28 -7.22 2.04 11.23
N HIS A 29 -7.71 3.05 11.96
CA HIS A 29 -7.25 4.43 11.80
C HIS A 29 -5.85 4.64 12.39
N GLY A 30 -5.51 3.97 13.50
CA GLY A 30 -4.21 4.08 14.16
C GLY A 30 -3.06 3.43 13.39
N SER A 31 -3.35 2.42 12.56
CA SER A 31 -2.36 1.81 11.66
C SER A 31 -2.12 2.64 10.39
N ALA A 32 -3.04 3.51 10.00
CA ALA A 32 -2.93 4.28 8.76
C ALA A 32 -1.74 5.27 8.71
N PRO A 33 -1.35 5.98 9.78
CA PRO A 33 -0.14 6.79 9.80
C PRO A 33 1.13 6.01 9.47
N PHE A 34 1.29 4.78 9.99
CA PHE A 34 2.45 3.94 9.70
C PHE A 34 2.52 3.56 8.21
N ILE A 35 1.38 3.15 7.64
CA ILE A 35 1.27 2.85 6.20
C ILE A 35 1.55 4.11 5.38
N THR A 36 1.04 5.27 5.80
CA THR A 36 1.26 6.54 5.10
C THR A 36 2.73 6.94 5.11
N THR A 37 3.39 6.86 6.27
CA THR A 37 4.83 7.13 6.38
C THR A 37 5.66 6.19 5.53
N PHE A 38 5.36 4.88 5.56
CA PHE A 38 5.98 3.91 4.67
C PHE A 38 5.80 4.29 3.19
N LEU A 39 4.57 4.62 2.76
CA LEU A 39 4.29 5.02 1.38
C LEU A 39 5.03 6.29 0.98
N LEU A 40 5.14 7.29 1.87
CA LEU A 40 5.89 8.52 1.57
C LEU A 40 7.37 8.22 1.31
N ILE A 41 7.99 7.42 2.17
CA ILE A 41 9.40 7.02 2.00
C ILE A 41 9.54 6.15 0.74
N HIS A 42 8.68 5.15 0.56
CA HIS A 42 8.76 4.20 -0.54
C HIS A 42 8.53 4.84 -1.92
N LEU A 43 7.55 5.75 -2.02
CA LEU A 43 7.24 6.46 -3.27
C LEU A 43 8.22 7.60 -3.57
N SER A 44 9.04 8.05 -2.62
CA SER A 44 10.06 9.06 -2.89
C SER A 44 11.10 8.58 -3.90
N ALA A 45 11.50 7.31 -3.85
CA ALA A 45 12.49 6.72 -4.74
C ALA A 45 12.07 6.73 -6.23
N PRO A 46 10.89 6.18 -6.62
CA PRO A 46 10.47 6.26 -8.02
C PRO A 46 10.16 7.71 -8.44
N ILE A 47 9.73 8.61 -7.53
CA ILE A 47 9.55 10.03 -7.86
C ILE A 47 10.88 10.69 -8.24
N LEU A 48 11.94 10.43 -7.47
CA LEU A 48 13.26 11.03 -7.71
C LEU A 48 13.97 10.49 -8.96
N ALA A 49 13.48 9.40 -9.55
CA ALA A 49 13.91 8.98 -10.89
C ALA A 49 13.66 10.04 -11.97
N ASN A 50 12.69 10.93 -11.80
CA ASN A 50 12.47 12.05 -12.73
C ASN A 50 13.63 13.05 -12.79
N ILE A 51 14.51 13.04 -11.79
CA ILE A 51 15.63 13.99 -11.68
C ILE A 51 16.95 13.29 -11.98
N GLY A 52 17.21 12.16 -11.32
CA GLY A 52 18.50 11.47 -11.38
C GLY A 52 18.45 10.05 -11.94
N GLY A 53 17.37 9.68 -12.62
CA GLY A 53 17.21 8.36 -13.24
C GLY A 53 17.20 7.20 -12.24
N SER A 54 17.51 5.99 -12.70
CA SER A 54 17.58 4.81 -11.83
C SER A 54 18.63 4.94 -10.73
N SER A 55 19.74 5.64 -11.01
CA SER A 55 20.84 5.81 -10.04
C SER A 55 20.37 6.51 -8.77
N LEU A 56 19.71 7.68 -8.90
CA LEU A 56 19.18 8.40 -7.74
C LEU A 56 18.04 7.63 -7.07
N ALA A 57 17.17 6.99 -7.86
CA ALA A 57 16.10 6.15 -7.32
C ALA A 57 16.65 5.00 -6.47
N SER A 58 17.71 4.31 -6.91
CA SER A 58 18.39 3.26 -6.17
C SER A 58 18.97 3.77 -4.85
N GLN A 59 19.66 4.92 -4.86
CA GLN A 59 20.22 5.51 -3.64
C GLN A 59 19.14 5.86 -2.60
N VAL A 60 18.05 6.49 -3.04
CA VAL A 60 16.93 6.87 -2.17
C VAL A 60 16.23 5.64 -1.63
N MET A 61 16.05 4.60 -2.44
CA MET A 61 15.48 3.34 -1.99
C MET A 61 16.36 2.68 -0.94
N ILE A 62 17.68 2.60 -1.14
CA ILE A 62 18.62 2.04 -0.16
C ILE A 62 18.51 2.81 1.16
N LEU A 63 18.49 4.15 1.12
CA LEU A 63 18.27 4.97 2.32
C LEU A 63 16.92 4.64 2.99
N GLY A 64 15.85 4.48 2.21
CA GLY A 64 14.55 4.07 2.72
C GLY A 64 14.58 2.72 3.44
N ARG A 65 15.36 1.76 2.93
CA ARG A 65 15.52 0.44 3.57
C ARG A 65 16.17 0.55 4.95
N GLU A 66 17.13 1.43 5.13
CA GLU A 66 17.73 1.68 6.45
C GLU A 66 16.68 2.17 7.46
N TYR A 67 15.71 2.97 7.02
CA TYR A 67 14.65 3.49 7.89
C TYR A 67 13.60 2.45 8.27
N TYR A 68 13.12 1.62 7.33
CA TYR A 68 11.95 0.76 7.57
C TYR A 68 12.19 -0.75 7.40
N GLN A 69 13.32 -1.20 6.84
CA GLN A 69 13.63 -2.63 6.67
C GLN A 69 14.55 -3.19 7.76
N THR A 70 14.60 -2.56 8.94
CA THR A 70 15.26 -3.13 10.11
C THR A 70 14.50 -4.36 10.63
N SER A 71 15.15 -5.19 11.45
CA SER A 71 14.54 -6.39 12.04
C SER A 71 13.25 -6.10 12.81
N PHE A 72 13.15 -4.91 13.40
CA PHE A 72 11.96 -4.38 14.06
C PHE A 72 11.05 -3.62 13.08
N GLY A 73 11.60 -2.69 12.31
CA GLY A 73 10.85 -1.78 11.44
C GLY A 73 10.00 -2.52 10.42
N GLU A 74 10.58 -3.53 9.75
CA GLU A 74 9.85 -4.25 8.70
C GLU A 74 8.65 -4.99 9.29
N LYS A 75 8.87 -5.71 10.40
CA LYS A 75 7.85 -6.54 11.02
C LYS A 75 6.74 -5.70 11.65
N TYR A 76 7.10 -4.70 12.45
CA TYR A 76 6.16 -4.02 13.33
C TYR A 76 5.67 -2.67 12.80
N LEU A 77 6.46 -1.98 11.98
CA LEU A 77 6.10 -0.65 11.45
C LEU A 77 5.61 -0.69 10.00
N VAL A 78 5.88 -1.78 9.28
CA VAL A 78 5.42 -1.95 7.88
C VAL A 78 4.42 -3.10 7.77
N LEU A 79 4.85 -4.33 8.04
CA LEU A 79 4.02 -5.53 7.81
C LEU A 79 2.83 -5.62 8.77
N ALA A 80 3.04 -5.40 10.06
CA ALA A 80 1.93 -5.44 11.03
C ALA A 80 0.83 -4.42 10.69
N PRO A 81 1.12 -3.12 10.43
CA PRO A 81 0.10 -2.18 9.96
C PRO A 81 -0.58 -2.61 8.66
N LEU A 82 0.18 -3.08 7.66
CA LEU A 82 -0.37 -3.55 6.38
C LEU A 82 -1.32 -4.75 6.50
N VAL A 83 -1.16 -5.58 7.53
CA VAL A 83 -2.06 -6.71 7.82
C VAL A 83 -3.23 -6.27 8.72
N VAL A 84 -2.92 -5.59 9.82
CA VAL A 84 -3.91 -5.20 10.84
C VAL A 84 -4.93 -4.21 10.30
N HIS A 85 -4.50 -3.28 9.43
CA HIS A 85 -5.38 -2.29 8.81
C HIS A 85 -6.54 -2.91 8.00
N PRO A 86 -6.30 -3.76 6.98
CA PRO A 86 -7.37 -4.40 6.23
C PRO A 86 -8.14 -5.42 7.08
N CYS A 87 -7.47 -6.21 7.93
CA CYS A 87 -8.14 -7.20 8.79
C CYS A 87 -9.17 -6.55 9.73
N SER A 88 -8.78 -5.47 10.43
CA SER A 88 -9.70 -4.73 11.30
C SER A 88 -10.85 -4.08 10.51
N SER A 89 -10.57 -3.58 9.31
CA SER A 89 -11.58 -2.97 8.44
C SER A 89 -12.59 -3.98 7.88
N ILE A 90 -12.13 -5.17 7.49
CA ILE A 90 -12.97 -6.30 7.04
C ILE A 90 -13.83 -6.78 8.20
N LEU A 91 -13.22 -7.04 9.36
CA LEU A 91 -13.96 -7.50 10.55
C LEU A 91 -15.00 -6.47 10.98
N LYS A 92 -14.68 -5.17 10.93
CA LYS A 92 -15.62 -4.08 11.20
C LYS A 92 -16.84 -4.15 10.28
N ARG A 93 -16.63 -4.42 8.98
CA ARG A 93 -17.71 -4.57 8.01
C ARG A 93 -18.55 -5.82 8.27
N LEU A 94 -17.94 -6.95 8.61
CA LEU A 94 -18.63 -8.21 8.91
C LEU A 94 -19.48 -8.14 10.17
N LEU A 95 -19.01 -7.42 11.19
CA LEU A 95 -19.72 -7.25 12.47
C LEU A 95 -20.73 -6.10 12.46
N ALA A 96 -20.82 -5.32 11.37
CA ALA A 96 -21.73 -4.18 11.32
C ALA A 96 -23.17 -4.64 11.03
N PRO A 97 -24.19 -4.18 11.79
CA PRO A 97 -25.58 -4.58 11.56
C PRO A 97 -26.13 -4.09 10.23
N LYS A 98 -25.53 -3.04 9.67
CA LYS A 98 -25.83 -2.48 8.35
C LYS A 98 -24.53 -2.10 7.65
N PRO A 99 -24.41 -2.25 6.33
CA PRO A 99 -23.21 -1.88 5.61
C PRO A 99 -22.96 -0.37 5.71
N ALA A 100 -21.90 0.04 6.40
CA ALA A 100 -21.53 1.45 6.58
C ALA A 100 -21.16 2.16 5.27
N ARG A 101 -20.78 1.40 4.23
CA ARG A 101 -20.41 1.93 2.90
C ARG A 101 -20.67 0.92 1.80
N ARG A 102 -21.13 1.40 0.64
CA ARG A 102 -21.32 0.59 -0.58
C ARG A 102 -19.99 -0.03 -1.04
N LEU A 103 -20.04 -1.28 -1.50
CA LEU A 103 -18.87 -1.98 -2.05
C LEU A 103 -18.34 -1.31 -3.33
N SER A 104 -19.23 -0.67 -4.10
CA SER A 104 -18.90 0.10 -5.29
C SER A 104 -18.29 1.48 -5.01
N SER A 105 -18.17 1.89 -3.74
CA SER A 105 -17.46 3.14 -3.42
C SER A 105 -15.98 3.01 -3.75
N ILE A 106 -15.35 4.10 -4.22
CA ILE A 106 -13.94 4.07 -4.62
C ILE A 106 -13.04 3.63 -3.46
N LEU A 107 -13.31 4.07 -2.22
CA LEU A 107 -12.57 3.59 -1.05
C LEU A 107 -12.65 2.06 -0.90
N SER A 108 -13.83 1.47 -1.09
CA SER A 108 -14.00 0.02 -0.91
C SER A 108 -13.34 -0.75 -2.07
N LEU A 109 -13.56 -0.33 -3.32
CA LEU A 109 -12.96 -0.94 -4.49
C LEU A 109 -11.42 -0.93 -4.39
N THR A 110 -10.83 0.21 -4.05
CA THR A 110 -9.38 0.34 -3.86
C THR A 110 -8.88 -0.43 -2.63
N ALA A 111 -9.67 -0.56 -1.56
CA ALA A 111 -9.27 -1.39 -0.42
C ALA A 111 -9.14 -2.86 -0.82
N TYR A 112 -10.16 -3.42 -1.47
CA TYR A 112 -10.17 -4.82 -1.90
C TYR A 112 -9.12 -5.09 -2.98
N ALA A 113 -8.94 -4.17 -3.92
CA ALA A 113 -7.85 -4.27 -4.89
C ALA A 113 -6.48 -4.24 -4.21
N ALA A 114 -6.25 -3.35 -3.23
CA ALA A 114 -4.98 -3.28 -2.51
C ALA A 114 -4.67 -4.55 -1.71
N VAL A 115 -5.69 -5.19 -1.09
CA VAL A 115 -5.55 -6.47 -0.39
C VAL A 115 -4.98 -7.56 -1.31
N LEU A 116 -5.22 -7.48 -2.62
CA LEU A 116 -4.66 -8.43 -3.60
C LEU A 116 -3.33 -7.95 -4.19
N ILE A 117 -3.25 -6.69 -4.60
CA ILE A 117 -2.10 -6.18 -5.36
C ILE A 117 -0.87 -5.96 -4.47
N VAL A 118 -1.05 -5.50 -3.22
CA VAL A 118 0.08 -5.23 -2.31
C VAL A 118 0.84 -6.50 -1.96
N PRO A 119 0.21 -7.64 -1.60
CA PRO A 119 0.94 -8.89 -1.40
C PRO A 119 1.70 -9.35 -2.65
N LEU A 120 1.13 -9.21 -3.85
CA LEU A 120 1.83 -9.57 -5.08
C LEU A 120 3.08 -8.70 -5.29
N HIS A 121 2.97 -7.39 -5.06
CA HIS A 121 4.11 -6.48 -5.09
C HIS A 121 5.18 -6.88 -4.05
N PHE A 122 4.78 -7.17 -2.82
CA PHE A 122 5.68 -7.64 -1.77
C PHE A 122 6.37 -8.95 -2.15
N LEU A 123 5.64 -9.91 -2.72
CA LEU A 123 6.23 -11.17 -3.17
C LEU A 123 7.29 -10.94 -4.26
N ILE A 124 6.99 -10.14 -5.28
CA ILE A 124 7.91 -9.86 -6.39
C ILE A 124 9.15 -9.08 -5.93
N HIS A 125 8.99 -8.10 -5.05
CA HIS A 125 10.06 -7.15 -4.71
C HIS A 125 10.76 -7.44 -3.38
N ARG A 126 10.28 -8.41 -2.60
CA ARG A 126 10.90 -8.77 -1.31
C ARG A 126 11.12 -10.26 -1.14
N VAL A 127 10.09 -11.09 -1.40
CA VAL A 127 10.16 -12.54 -1.07
C VAL A 127 10.87 -13.35 -2.15
N TYR A 128 10.46 -13.20 -3.42
CA TYR A 128 10.98 -13.98 -4.52
C TYR A 128 12.45 -13.72 -4.83
N PRO A 129 12.96 -12.48 -4.80
CA PRO A 129 14.39 -12.24 -4.98
C PRO A 129 15.23 -12.80 -3.83
N ALA A 130 14.66 -12.97 -2.64
CA ALA A 130 15.35 -13.52 -1.47
C ALA A 130 15.37 -15.06 -1.42
N ASP A 131 14.85 -15.74 -2.44
CA ASP A 131 14.83 -17.21 -2.49
C ASP A 131 16.25 -17.79 -2.60
N PRO A 132 16.73 -18.59 -1.64
CA PRO A 132 18.09 -19.13 -1.64
C PRO A 132 18.27 -20.36 -2.54
N LEU A 133 17.26 -20.69 -3.38
CA LEU A 133 17.31 -21.83 -4.28
C LEU A 133 17.61 -21.41 -5.72
N PRO A 134 18.27 -22.29 -6.51
CA PRO A 134 18.52 -22.02 -7.91
C PRO A 134 17.20 -21.89 -8.67
N PRO A 135 17.09 -21.01 -9.68
CA PRO A 135 18.16 -20.16 -10.23
C PRO A 135 18.17 -18.72 -9.68
N VAL A 136 17.63 -18.47 -8.47
CA VAL A 136 17.61 -17.13 -7.86
C VAL A 136 18.78 -16.93 -6.91
N ASP A 137 19.00 -17.88 -6.00
CA ASP A 137 20.03 -17.91 -4.95
C ASP A 137 20.27 -16.54 -4.27
N ALA A 138 19.18 -15.98 -3.73
CA ALA A 138 19.10 -14.80 -2.88
C ALA A 138 19.84 -13.57 -3.43
N VAL A 139 19.14 -12.80 -4.28
CA VAL A 139 19.58 -11.49 -4.75
C VAL A 139 19.88 -10.61 -3.53
N GLY A 140 21.15 -10.22 -3.39
CA GLY A 140 21.63 -9.50 -2.22
C GLY A 140 21.01 -8.11 -2.08
N PRO A 141 21.03 -7.49 -0.88
CA PRO A 141 20.50 -6.14 -0.69
C PRO A 141 21.11 -5.08 -1.61
N ALA A 142 22.40 -5.24 -1.95
CA ALA A 142 23.12 -4.37 -2.88
C ALA A 142 22.78 -4.65 -4.36
N GLU A 143 22.33 -5.86 -4.68
CA GLU A 143 21.91 -6.25 -6.03
C GLU A 143 20.44 -5.96 -6.28
N LEU A 144 19.61 -5.92 -5.23
CA LEU A 144 18.18 -5.67 -5.36
C LEU A 144 17.95 -4.15 -5.39
N ASP A 145 18.11 -3.50 -6.52
CA ASP A 145 17.90 -2.05 -6.67
C ASP A 145 16.97 -1.70 -7.85
N TYR A 146 16.96 -0.47 -8.35
CA TYR A 146 16.11 -0.13 -9.49
C TYR A 146 16.55 -0.78 -10.81
N GLU A 147 17.73 -1.40 -10.89
CA GLU A 147 18.07 -2.24 -12.03
C GLU A 147 17.21 -3.52 -12.06
N PHE A 148 16.77 -4.04 -10.92
CA PHE A 148 15.78 -5.13 -10.86
C PHE A 148 14.45 -4.71 -11.50
N VAL A 149 14.00 -3.48 -11.21
CA VAL A 149 12.79 -2.89 -11.79
C VAL A 149 12.96 -2.65 -13.30
N LYS A 150 14.11 -2.10 -13.72
CA LYS A 150 14.44 -1.88 -15.13
C LYS A 150 14.50 -3.16 -15.93
N ALA A 151 15.10 -4.22 -15.38
CA ALA A 151 15.14 -5.53 -16.03
C ALA A 151 13.73 -6.05 -16.33
N ALA A 152 12.80 -5.92 -15.38
CA ALA A 152 11.41 -6.30 -15.59
C ALA A 152 10.69 -5.40 -16.61
N LEU A 153 10.87 -4.08 -16.53
CA LEU A 153 10.28 -3.12 -17.50
C LEU A 153 10.78 -3.35 -18.93
N ASN A 154 12.05 -3.75 -19.10
CA ASN A 154 12.61 -4.06 -20.42
C ASN A 154 12.12 -5.43 -20.93
N LYS A 155 12.09 -6.45 -20.06
CA LYS A 155 11.73 -7.81 -20.46
C LYS A 155 10.22 -8.02 -20.66
N TRP A 156 9.40 -7.40 -19.80
CA TRP A 156 7.94 -7.53 -19.81
C TRP A 156 7.25 -6.17 -19.65
N PRO A 157 7.43 -5.25 -20.63
CA PRO A 157 7.05 -3.85 -20.48
C PRO A 157 5.58 -3.67 -20.09
N TRP A 158 4.65 -4.22 -20.86
CA TRP A 158 3.21 -4.05 -20.61
C TRP A 158 2.78 -4.63 -19.25
N ARG A 159 3.42 -5.74 -18.82
CA ARG A 159 3.07 -6.40 -17.56
C ARG A 159 3.48 -5.56 -16.37
N SER A 160 4.72 -5.09 -16.40
CA SER A 160 5.27 -4.24 -15.35
C SER A 160 4.54 -2.90 -15.31
N TRP A 161 4.26 -2.29 -16.47
CA TRP A 161 3.44 -1.06 -16.56
C TRP A 161 2.06 -1.23 -15.93
N LEU A 162 1.33 -2.28 -16.31
CA LEU A 162 0.01 -2.54 -15.76
C LEU A 162 0.06 -2.74 -14.24
N ALA A 163 1.05 -3.49 -13.74
CA ALA A 163 1.22 -3.74 -12.31
C ALA A 163 1.49 -2.44 -11.53
N TYR A 164 2.39 -1.58 -12.02
CA TYR A 164 2.73 -0.32 -11.36
C TYR A 164 1.61 0.72 -11.44
N ILE A 165 0.92 0.83 -12.58
CA ILE A 165 -0.25 1.71 -12.72
C ILE A 165 -1.35 1.26 -11.76
N ALA A 166 -1.66 -0.05 -11.74
CA ALA A 166 -2.70 -0.60 -10.88
C ALA A 166 -2.39 -0.36 -9.40
N LEU A 167 -1.17 -0.71 -8.94
CA LEU A 167 -0.78 -0.51 -7.55
C LEU A 167 -0.80 0.96 -7.15
N THR A 168 -0.13 1.84 -7.92
CA THR A 168 0.00 3.27 -7.58
C THR A 168 -1.35 3.96 -7.54
N THR A 169 -2.20 3.70 -8.54
CA THR A 169 -3.56 4.27 -8.60
C THR A 169 -4.39 3.79 -7.42
N CYS A 170 -4.32 2.49 -7.13
CA CYS A 170 -5.07 1.87 -6.05
C CYS A 170 -4.72 2.49 -4.69
N VAL A 171 -3.42 2.55 -4.33
CA VAL A 171 -2.99 3.06 -3.02
C VAL A 171 -3.18 4.56 -2.88
N ALA A 172 -2.90 5.35 -3.93
CA ALA A 172 -3.05 6.80 -3.90
C ALA A 172 -4.52 7.21 -3.74
N TRP A 173 -5.42 6.56 -4.47
CA TRP A 173 -6.85 6.86 -4.37
C TRP A 173 -7.45 6.38 -3.05
N HIS A 174 -7.02 5.22 -2.56
CA HIS A 174 -7.40 4.72 -1.24
C HIS A 174 -7.00 5.73 -0.13
N ALA A 175 -5.76 6.22 -0.18
CA ALA A 175 -5.26 7.21 0.77
C ALA A 175 -6.03 8.54 0.67
N ALA A 176 -6.28 9.05 -0.54
CA ALA A 176 -7.01 10.31 -0.75
C ALA A 176 -8.46 10.26 -0.21
N GLU A 177 -9.14 9.13 -0.39
CA GLU A 177 -10.47 8.91 0.18
C GLU A 177 -10.42 8.74 1.71
N GLY A 178 -9.47 7.92 2.20
CA GLY A 178 -9.29 7.58 3.61
C GLY A 178 -8.92 8.77 4.48
N MET A 179 -8.06 9.66 3.99
CA MET A 179 -7.58 10.84 4.72
C MET A 179 -8.75 11.73 5.19
N SER A 180 -9.74 11.96 4.32
CA SER A 180 -10.91 12.77 4.68
C SER A 180 -11.73 12.16 5.82
N ILE A 181 -11.73 10.83 5.97
CA ILE A 181 -12.47 10.12 7.01
C ILE A 181 -11.71 10.23 8.33
N ILE A 182 -10.40 9.95 8.30
CA ILE A 182 -9.54 10.02 9.49
C ILE A 182 -9.56 11.44 10.05
N TRP A 183 -9.39 12.45 9.19
CA TRP A 183 -9.46 13.86 9.58
C TRP A 183 -10.78 14.19 10.28
N ASN A 184 -11.91 13.89 9.63
CA ASN A 184 -13.21 14.25 10.16
C ASN A 184 -13.61 13.44 11.40
N THR A 185 -12.97 12.29 11.64
CA THR A 185 -13.18 11.46 12.83
C THR A 185 -12.38 11.99 14.02
N TRP A 186 -11.12 12.39 13.82
CA TRP A 186 -10.19 12.66 14.92
C TRP A 186 -9.79 14.12 15.08
N LEU A 187 -9.74 14.88 14.00
CA LEU A 187 -9.19 16.24 13.97
C LEU A 187 -10.28 17.31 13.83
N LYS A 188 -11.51 16.93 13.46
CA LYS A 188 -12.63 17.87 13.28
C LYS A 188 -12.82 18.83 14.45
N GLY A 189 -12.68 18.36 15.69
CA GLY A 189 -12.89 19.18 16.88
C GLY A 189 -11.84 20.26 17.10
N THR A 190 -10.62 20.05 16.57
CA THR A 190 -9.48 20.95 16.78
C THR A 190 -9.17 21.80 15.55
N THR A 191 -9.25 21.21 14.35
CA THR A 191 -8.88 21.86 13.08
C THR A 191 -10.07 22.17 12.17
N GLY A 192 -11.28 21.82 12.61
CA GLY A 192 -12.51 21.99 11.83
C GLY A 192 -12.74 20.88 10.80
N ASN A 193 -13.90 20.97 10.13
CA ASN A 193 -14.30 19.99 9.13
C ASN A 193 -13.41 20.05 7.87
N TRP A 194 -12.86 18.91 7.46
CA TRP A 194 -12.22 18.79 6.16
C TRP A 194 -13.28 18.52 5.09
N LYS A 195 -13.63 19.56 4.34
CA LYS A 195 -14.51 19.45 3.16
C LYS A 195 -13.69 19.03 1.94
N SER A 196 -13.60 17.71 1.71
CA SER A 196 -13.01 17.16 0.48
C SER A 196 -14.10 16.78 -0.51
N GLY A 197 -14.26 17.57 -1.58
CA GLY A 197 -15.09 17.17 -2.72
C GLY A 197 -14.39 16.10 -3.59
N ALA A 198 -15.14 15.45 -4.47
CA ALA A 198 -14.59 14.46 -5.41
C ALA A 198 -13.42 15.03 -6.24
N LYS A 199 -13.53 16.27 -6.71
CA LYS A 199 -12.45 16.96 -7.46
C LYS A 199 -11.15 17.08 -6.65
N ARG A 200 -11.23 17.46 -5.36
CA ARG A 200 -10.03 17.60 -4.50
C ARG A 200 -9.36 16.26 -4.27
N ARG A 201 -10.13 15.20 -4.04
CA ARG A 201 -9.61 13.83 -3.86
C ARG A 201 -8.97 13.30 -5.15
N ALA A 202 -9.58 13.57 -6.30
CA ALA A 202 -9.01 13.23 -7.60
C ALA A 202 -7.69 13.98 -7.84
N VAL A 203 -7.64 15.29 -7.58
CA VAL A 203 -6.40 16.09 -7.69
C VAL A 203 -5.32 15.52 -6.77
N ALA A 204 -5.63 15.23 -5.51
CA ALA A 204 -4.66 14.66 -4.57
C ALA A 204 -4.12 13.30 -5.08
N ALA A 205 -4.99 12.42 -5.57
CA ALA A 205 -4.55 11.14 -6.11
C ALA A 205 -3.69 11.32 -7.37
N VAL A 206 -4.08 12.18 -8.31
CA VAL A 206 -3.30 12.46 -9.53
C VAL A 206 -1.94 13.05 -9.20
N LEU A 207 -1.86 14.00 -8.27
CA LEU A 207 -0.59 14.59 -7.83
C LEU A 207 0.36 13.56 -7.20
N THR A 208 -0.15 12.47 -6.62
CA THR A 208 0.68 11.35 -6.15
C THR A 208 1.04 10.39 -7.28
N ILE A 209 0.09 10.05 -8.16
CA ILE A 209 0.26 9.04 -9.20
C ILE A 209 1.23 9.52 -10.29
N THR A 210 1.04 10.74 -10.79
CA THR A 210 1.80 11.28 -11.93
C THR A 210 3.31 11.28 -11.71
N PRO A 211 3.87 11.82 -10.61
CA PRO A 211 5.33 11.84 -10.43
C PRO A 211 5.90 10.42 -10.27
N VAL A 212 5.17 9.48 -9.68
CA VAL A 212 5.60 8.07 -9.59
C VAL A 212 5.65 7.43 -10.98
N LEU A 213 4.58 7.55 -11.77
CA LEU A 213 4.51 6.90 -13.09
C LEU A 213 5.47 7.54 -14.11
N THR A 214 5.68 8.85 -14.04
CA THR A 214 6.68 9.53 -14.87
C THR A 214 8.10 9.12 -14.48
N GLY A 215 8.39 8.90 -13.20
CA GLY A 215 9.69 8.37 -12.81
C GLY A 215 9.92 6.93 -13.26
N ILE A 216 8.89 6.08 -13.17
CA ILE A 216 8.91 4.73 -13.77
C ILE A 216 9.11 4.81 -15.28
N PHE A 217 8.50 5.79 -15.95
CA PHE A 217 8.71 6.04 -17.38
C PHE A 217 10.17 6.36 -17.70
N VAL A 218 10.80 7.25 -16.92
CA VAL A 218 12.22 7.59 -17.09
C VAL A 218 13.08 6.34 -16.97
N MET A 219 12.90 5.55 -15.91
CA MET A 219 13.66 4.30 -15.72
C MET A 219 13.43 3.29 -16.85
N ALA A 220 12.21 3.18 -17.38
CA ALA A 220 11.91 2.30 -18.50
C ALA A 220 12.63 2.67 -19.81
N ARG A 221 13.14 3.91 -19.92
CA ARG A 221 13.90 4.39 -21.08
C ARG A 221 15.41 4.19 -20.95
N GLU A 222 15.88 3.87 -19.76
CA GLU A 222 17.29 3.61 -19.52
C GLU A 222 17.66 2.16 -19.87
N PRO A 223 18.83 1.92 -20.46
CA PRO A 223 19.34 0.56 -20.64
C PRO A 223 19.59 -0.10 -19.27
N PRO A 224 19.29 -1.40 -19.10
CA PRO A 224 19.69 -2.14 -17.91
C PRO A 224 21.22 -2.20 -17.78
N MET A 225 21.74 -1.84 -16.61
CA MET A 225 23.17 -1.80 -16.31
C MET A 225 23.56 -2.95 -15.36
N VAL A 226 23.22 -4.17 -15.76
CA VAL A 226 23.48 -5.39 -14.97
C VAL A 226 24.13 -6.49 -15.78
N PHE A 227 24.97 -7.28 -15.12
CA PHE A 227 25.55 -8.46 -15.74
C PHE A 227 24.47 -9.45 -16.17
N ALA A 228 24.72 -10.20 -17.24
CA ALA A 228 23.78 -11.17 -17.77
C ALA A 228 23.38 -12.25 -16.74
N SER A 229 24.31 -12.66 -15.88
CA SER A 229 24.06 -13.60 -14.78
C SER A 229 23.08 -13.03 -13.76
N THR A 230 23.25 -11.77 -13.35
CA THR A 230 22.34 -11.08 -12.42
C THR A 230 20.97 -10.87 -13.05
N ALA A 231 20.91 -10.47 -14.32
CA ALA A 231 19.66 -10.36 -15.06
C ALA A 231 18.91 -11.70 -15.15
N ALA A 232 19.62 -12.82 -15.32
CA ALA A 232 19.00 -14.14 -15.32
C ALA A 232 18.35 -14.47 -13.96
N ARG A 233 19.01 -14.13 -12.84
CA ARG A 233 18.46 -14.29 -11.48
C ARG A 233 17.24 -13.39 -11.27
N TYR A 234 17.27 -12.14 -11.75
CA TYR A 234 16.12 -11.24 -11.72
C TYR A 234 14.90 -11.81 -12.46
N HIS A 235 15.13 -12.30 -13.68
CA HIS A 235 14.08 -12.93 -14.48
C HIS A 235 13.53 -14.19 -13.81
N ALA A 236 14.39 -15.00 -13.19
CA ALA A 236 13.98 -16.17 -12.42
C ALA A 236 13.05 -15.78 -11.25
N ALA A 237 13.43 -14.76 -10.47
CA ALA A 237 12.62 -14.26 -9.36
C ALA A 237 11.25 -13.75 -9.85
N MET A 238 11.22 -12.94 -10.91
CA MET A 238 9.97 -12.45 -11.53
C MET A 238 9.06 -13.57 -11.99
N ARG A 239 9.63 -14.58 -12.68
CA ARG A 239 8.89 -15.75 -13.17
C ARG A 239 8.35 -16.64 -12.07
N LYS A 240 8.67 -16.44 -10.78
CA LYS A 240 7.96 -17.14 -9.70
C LYS A 240 6.48 -16.78 -9.68
N LEU A 241 6.11 -15.56 -10.04
CA LEU A 241 4.72 -15.19 -10.26
C LEU A 241 4.25 -15.65 -11.64
N PHE A 242 3.12 -16.38 -11.69
CA PHE A 242 2.54 -16.87 -12.94
C PHE A 242 2.33 -15.77 -14.00
N TYR A 243 1.98 -14.56 -13.55
CA TYR A 243 1.79 -13.38 -14.40
C TYR A 243 2.98 -13.10 -15.34
N TYR A 244 4.23 -13.31 -14.88
CA TYR A 244 5.43 -13.09 -15.69
C TYR A 244 5.89 -14.33 -16.48
N ARG A 245 5.17 -15.46 -16.40
CA ARG A 245 5.44 -16.68 -17.17
C ARG A 245 4.71 -16.74 -18.51
N LEU A 246 3.58 -16.05 -18.60
CA LEU A 246 2.79 -15.89 -19.82
C LEU A 246 3.60 -15.14 -20.89
#